data_AF-A0A347WCE2-F1
#
_entry.id   AF-A0A347WCE2-F1
#
_cell.length_a   1.000
_cell.length_b   1.000
_cell.length_c   1.000
_cell.angle_alpha   90.00
_cell.angle_beta   90.00
_cell.angle_gamma   90.00
#
_symmetry.space_group_name_H-M   'P 1'
#
loop_
_entity.id
_entity.type
_entity.pdbx_description
1 polymer ?
#
loop_
_entity_poly.entity_id
_entity_poly.type
_entity_poly.pdbx_seq_one_letter_code
_entity_poly.pdbx_strand_id
1 'polypeptide(L)'
;MVARWRTGGAIGLAMALVLQAGFAPSADARSRERSRQTEMPDVASVPSTCDDARFLSDVEAAESTTGRHPDRVEHVCGRVIAVSTAKRTRSGWHGYFYVDVGHGVSIRIVSDLDRMTAPSWPWVAKGDQADVLGRYYYDSPRSQGIDWTHHGTGRNWPVEGYVIVNGTRYQ
;
A
#
# COMPACT_ATOMS: atom_id res chain seq x y z
N MET A 1 -58.57 -70.32 -4.89
CA MET A 1 -58.36 -71.28 -3.78
C MET A 1 -57.05 -70.91 -3.11
N VAL A 2 -57.06 -69.97 -2.15
CA VAL A 2 -57.06 -70.19 -0.68
C VAL A 2 -56.04 -71.23 -0.21
N ALA A 3 -54.93 -70.77 0.38
CA ALA A 3 -54.36 -71.36 1.58
C ALA A 3 -53.61 -70.28 2.37
N ARG A 4 -54.00 -70.15 3.63
CA ARG A 4 -53.66 -69.10 4.60
C ARG A 4 -53.03 -69.79 5.78
N TRP A 5 -51.81 -69.45 6.18
CA TRP A 5 -51.25 -69.83 7.49
C TRP A 5 -50.61 -68.63 8.18
N ARG A 6 -51.07 -68.39 9.42
CA ARG A 6 -50.51 -67.55 10.50
C ARG A 6 -49.22 -68.23 11.03
N THR A 7 -48.26 -67.64 11.74
CA THR A 7 -48.27 -66.76 12.93
C THR A 7 -46.81 -66.48 13.38
N GLY A 8 -46.58 -65.41 14.16
CA GLY A 8 -45.39 -65.20 15.02
C GLY A 8 -44.36 -64.27 14.39
N GLY A 9 -43.90 -63.15 14.97
CA GLY A 9 -43.81 -62.76 16.38
C GLY A 9 -42.32 -62.58 16.71
N ALA A 10 -41.79 -61.35 16.65
CA ALA A 10 -40.59 -60.93 17.37
C ALA A 10 -40.42 -59.41 17.25
N ILE A 11 -40.48 -58.75 18.40
CA ILE A 11 -40.08 -57.35 18.60
C ILE A 11 -38.55 -57.32 18.54
N GLY A 12 -37.99 -56.53 17.63
CA GLY A 12 -36.56 -56.27 17.55
C GLY A 12 -36.32 -54.78 17.31
N LEU A 13 -35.91 -54.07 18.36
CA LEU A 13 -35.35 -52.73 18.27
C LEU A 13 -34.14 -52.75 17.34
N ALA A 14 -34.12 -51.87 16.33
CA ALA A 14 -32.91 -51.47 15.64
C ALA A 14 -32.90 -49.95 15.49
N MET A 15 -31.83 -49.36 16.01
CA MET A 15 -31.63 -47.94 16.20
C MET A 15 -31.74 -47.13 14.90
N ALA A 16 -32.43 -45.98 15.01
CA ALA A 16 -32.37 -44.90 14.05
C ALA A 16 -30.96 -44.27 14.08
N LEU A 17 -30.18 -44.46 13.01
CA LEU A 17 -29.05 -43.59 12.70
C LEU A 17 -29.59 -42.33 12.02
N VAL A 18 -29.72 -41.24 12.78
CA VAL A 18 -29.90 -39.90 12.23
C VAL A 18 -28.53 -39.42 11.74
N LEU A 19 -28.31 -39.45 10.43
CA LEU A 19 -27.23 -38.70 9.79
C LEU A 19 -27.61 -37.20 9.83
N GLN A 20 -27.07 -36.48 10.80
CA GLN A 20 -27.09 -35.01 10.78
C GLN A 20 -26.10 -34.54 9.71
N ALA A 21 -26.61 -34.14 8.55
CA ALA A 21 -25.84 -33.36 7.59
C ALA A 21 -25.64 -31.95 8.19
N GLY A 22 -24.47 -31.73 8.80
CA GLY A 22 -24.07 -30.42 9.26
C GLY A 22 -23.89 -29.47 8.08
N PHE A 23 -24.76 -28.49 7.96
CA PHE A 23 -24.53 -27.31 7.13
C PHE A 23 -23.38 -26.51 7.74
N ALA A 24 -22.16 -26.73 7.24
CA ALA A 24 -21.03 -25.89 7.58
C ALA A 24 -21.22 -24.51 6.89
N PRO A 25 -21.21 -23.39 7.64
CA PRO A 25 -21.21 -22.07 7.02
C PRO A 25 -19.92 -21.89 6.23
N SER A 26 -20.05 -21.52 4.96
CA SER A 26 -18.97 -21.35 4.01
C SER A 26 -17.88 -20.42 4.57
N ALA A 27 -16.67 -20.96 4.75
CA ALA A 27 -15.48 -20.21 5.17
C ALA A 27 -15.07 -19.09 4.18
N ASP A 28 -15.66 -19.07 2.98
CA ASP A 28 -15.40 -18.09 1.92
C ASP A 28 -15.86 -16.67 2.24
N ALA A 29 -16.82 -16.48 3.14
CA ALA A 29 -17.26 -15.12 3.51
C ALA A 29 -16.25 -14.42 4.42
N ARG A 30 -15.61 -15.16 5.34
CA ARG A 30 -14.63 -14.62 6.29
C ARG A 30 -13.26 -14.34 5.65
N SER A 31 -12.89 -15.07 4.60
CA SER A 31 -11.63 -14.82 3.88
C SER A 31 -11.67 -13.52 3.08
N ARG A 32 -12.80 -13.20 2.45
CA ARG A 32 -12.98 -11.95 1.67
C ARG A 32 -12.97 -10.68 2.53
N GLU A 33 -13.40 -10.77 3.78
CA GLU A 33 -13.47 -9.60 4.68
C GLU A 33 -12.10 -9.21 5.22
N ARG A 34 -11.17 -10.17 5.35
CA ARG A 34 -9.76 -9.92 5.72
C ARG A 34 -8.96 -9.23 4.61
N SER A 35 -9.32 -9.44 3.35
CA SER A 35 -8.64 -8.82 2.19
C SER A 35 -8.98 -7.35 1.99
N ARG A 36 -9.91 -6.77 2.77
CA ARG A 36 -10.35 -5.37 2.63
C ARG A 36 -9.68 -4.40 3.59
N GLN A 37 -8.82 -4.87 4.48
CA GLN A 37 -7.91 -4.00 5.19
C GLN A 37 -6.91 -3.47 4.16
N THR A 38 -7.15 -2.25 3.67
CA THR A 38 -6.08 -1.39 3.16
C THR A 38 -4.99 -1.47 4.22
N GLU A 39 -3.88 -2.12 3.88
CA GLU A 39 -2.71 -2.28 4.73
C GLU A 39 -2.15 -0.88 4.96
N MET A 40 -2.67 -0.21 5.98
CA MET A 40 -2.22 1.11 6.36
C MET A 40 -0.86 0.96 7.03
N PRO A 41 0.08 1.88 6.77
CA PRO A 41 1.33 1.86 7.50
C PRO A 41 1.06 2.04 8.99
N ASP A 42 1.66 1.18 9.81
CA ASP A 42 1.74 1.42 11.25
C ASP A 42 2.66 2.63 11.47
N VAL A 43 2.22 3.63 12.23
CA VAL A 43 3.05 4.80 12.57
C VAL A 43 4.33 4.37 13.30
N ALA A 44 4.30 3.24 14.02
CA ALA A 44 5.51 2.68 14.65
C ALA A 44 6.54 2.14 13.63
N SER A 45 6.16 1.93 12.36
CA SER A 45 7.02 1.40 11.29
C SER A 45 7.66 2.48 10.39
N VAL A 46 7.45 3.76 10.72
CA VAL A 46 8.03 4.90 10.00
C VAL A 46 9.55 4.91 10.21
N PRO A 47 10.36 4.87 9.13
CA PRO A 47 11.81 4.98 9.25
C PRO A 47 12.20 6.29 9.96
N SER A 48 13.13 6.20 10.91
CA SER A 48 13.66 7.38 11.63
C SER A 48 14.87 8.02 10.93
N THR A 49 15.46 7.31 9.97
CA THR A 49 16.60 7.73 9.17
C THR A 49 16.44 7.24 7.74
N CYS A 50 17.10 7.92 6.81
CA CYS A 50 17.17 7.51 5.41
C CYS A 50 17.62 6.04 5.29
N ASP A 51 16.91 5.29 4.45
CA ASP A 51 17.17 3.88 4.15
C ASP A 51 16.89 3.60 2.67
N ASP A 52 17.81 4.05 1.80
CA ASP A 52 17.71 3.81 0.36
C ASP A 52 17.76 2.30 0.03
N ALA A 53 18.41 1.48 0.86
CA ALA A 53 18.51 0.04 0.64
C ALA A 53 17.14 -0.63 0.77
N ARG A 54 16.35 -0.24 1.78
CA ARG A 54 14.95 -0.67 1.89
C ARG A 54 14.13 -0.21 0.68
N PHE A 55 14.24 1.06 0.30
CA PHE A 55 13.51 1.58 -0.85
C PHE A 55 13.82 0.78 -2.13
N LEU A 56 15.10 0.51 -2.40
CA LEU A 56 15.54 -0.27 -3.57
C LEU A 56 14.99 -1.70 -3.54
N SER A 57 14.99 -2.36 -2.38
CA SER A 57 14.38 -3.68 -2.20
C SER A 57 12.87 -3.66 -2.49
N ASP A 58 12.20 -2.57 -2.11
CA ASP A 58 10.77 -2.42 -2.27
C ASP A 58 10.38 -2.11 -3.73
N VAL A 59 11.21 -1.36 -4.44
CA VAL A 59 11.13 -1.20 -5.90
C VAL A 59 11.30 -2.54 -6.60
N GLU A 60 12.34 -3.31 -6.27
CA GLU A 60 12.59 -4.63 -6.86
C GLU A 60 11.42 -5.60 -6.61
N ALA A 61 10.88 -5.62 -5.39
CA ALA A 61 9.71 -6.43 -5.05
C ALA A 61 8.45 -6.00 -5.83
N ALA A 62 8.26 -4.70 -6.05
CA ALA A 62 7.14 -4.17 -6.84
C ALA A 62 7.28 -4.47 -8.34
N GLU A 63 8.50 -4.39 -8.89
CA GLU A 63 8.76 -4.66 -10.30
C GLU A 63 8.73 -6.16 -10.64
N SER A 64 9.05 -7.03 -9.69
CA SER A 64 9.09 -8.49 -9.87
C SER A 64 7.73 -9.19 -9.72
N THR A 65 6.72 -8.49 -9.21
CA THR A 65 5.39 -9.06 -8.97
C THR A 65 4.32 -8.39 -9.84
N THR A 66 3.20 -9.09 -10.05
CA THR A 66 2.05 -8.53 -10.78
C THR A 66 0.90 -8.32 -9.81
N GLY A 67 0.11 -7.27 -10.02
CA GLY A 67 -1.08 -6.99 -9.23
C GLY A 67 -1.05 -5.61 -8.60
N ARG A 68 -1.84 -5.45 -7.54
CA ARG A 68 -1.89 -4.20 -6.78
C ARG A 68 -0.79 -4.20 -5.73
N HIS A 69 -0.03 -3.11 -5.69
CA HIS A 69 0.98 -2.89 -4.67
C HIS A 69 0.39 -1.93 -3.62
N PRO A 70 0.49 -2.26 -2.32
CA PRO A 70 0.13 -1.29 -1.28
C PRO A 70 1.11 -0.12 -1.28
N ASP A 71 0.59 1.07 -0.98
CA ASP A 71 1.43 2.24 -0.72
C ASP A 71 2.32 1.97 0.50
N ARG A 72 3.57 2.43 0.47
CA ARG A 72 4.56 2.20 1.54
C ARG A 72 5.11 3.50 2.09
N VAL A 73 5.52 3.51 3.35
CA VAL A 73 6.26 4.64 3.92
C VAL A 73 7.73 4.43 3.63
N GLU A 74 8.32 5.37 2.92
CA GLU A 74 9.73 5.33 2.51
C GLU A 74 10.46 6.59 2.94
N HIS A 75 11.71 6.40 3.36
CA HIS A 75 12.63 7.49 3.69
C HIS A 75 13.86 7.37 2.80
N VAL A 76 13.95 8.23 1.79
CA VAL A 76 15.04 8.23 0.82
C VAL A 76 15.88 9.48 0.93
N CYS A 77 17.14 9.40 0.56
CA CYS A 77 18.03 10.55 0.50
C CYS A 77 18.93 10.46 -0.72
N GLY A 78 19.34 11.62 -1.25
CA GLY A 78 20.13 11.61 -2.48
C GLY A 78 20.27 12.96 -3.12
N ARG A 79 20.83 12.96 -4.34
CA ARG A 79 20.96 14.19 -5.13
C ARG A 79 19.81 14.35 -6.09
N VAL A 80 19.33 15.58 -6.21
CA VAL A 80 18.36 15.95 -7.24
C VAL A 80 19.05 15.94 -8.60
N ILE A 81 18.59 15.07 -9.51
CA ILE A 81 19.17 14.91 -10.84
C ILE A 81 18.38 15.63 -11.94
N ALA A 82 17.10 15.92 -11.69
CA ALA A 82 16.24 16.65 -12.60
C ALA A 82 15.09 17.34 -11.86
N VAL A 83 14.63 18.46 -12.43
CA VAL A 83 13.45 19.22 -11.97
C VAL A 83 12.57 19.47 -13.19
N SER A 84 11.28 19.21 -13.08
CA SER A 84 10.32 19.39 -14.17
C SER A 84 9.52 20.68 -14.00
N THR A 85 8.90 21.12 -15.09
CA THR A 85 7.85 22.14 -15.02
C THR A 85 6.68 21.61 -14.19
N ALA A 86 6.04 22.51 -13.44
CA ALA A 86 4.84 22.16 -12.70
C ALA A 86 3.67 21.87 -13.64
N LYS A 87 2.73 21.02 -13.20
CA LYS A 87 1.58 20.57 -14.00
C LYS A 87 0.30 20.56 -13.19
N ARG A 88 -0.81 20.98 -13.82
CA ARG A 88 -2.16 20.82 -13.28
C ARG A 88 -2.63 19.40 -13.56
N THR A 89 -3.06 18.72 -12.51
CA THR A 89 -3.78 17.45 -12.60
C THR A 89 -5.19 17.64 -12.04
N ARG A 90 -5.99 16.56 -12.04
CA ARG A 90 -7.30 16.56 -11.37
C ARG A 90 -7.22 16.83 -9.87
N SER A 91 -6.10 16.53 -9.22
CA SER A 91 -5.95 16.63 -7.77
C SER A 91 -5.29 17.92 -7.31
N GLY A 92 -4.66 18.69 -8.20
CA GLY A 92 -3.94 19.88 -7.79
C GLY A 92 -2.92 20.38 -8.81
N TRP A 93 -2.22 21.44 -8.44
CA TRP A 93 -0.98 21.88 -9.09
C TRP A 93 0.21 21.16 -8.46
N HIS A 94 1.02 20.48 -9.29
CA HIS A 94 2.09 19.61 -8.81
C HIS A 94 3.44 19.99 -9.41
N GLY A 95 4.45 20.09 -8.56
CA GLY A 95 5.86 20.14 -8.93
C GLY A 95 6.45 18.72 -8.94
N TYR A 96 7.47 18.49 -9.76
CA TYR A 96 8.15 17.20 -9.82
C TYR A 96 9.65 17.39 -9.89
N PHE A 97 10.37 16.66 -9.06
CA PHE A 97 11.81 16.53 -9.16
C PHE A 97 12.22 15.06 -8.99
N TYR A 98 13.43 14.72 -9.38
CA TYR A 98 13.94 13.36 -9.40
C TYR A 98 15.16 13.28 -8.51
N VAL A 99 15.15 12.33 -7.58
CA VAL A 99 16.27 12.06 -6.67
C VAL A 99 16.94 10.78 -7.12
N ASP A 100 18.26 10.83 -7.31
CA ASP A 100 19.11 9.65 -7.44
C ASP A 100 19.33 9.05 -6.06
N VAL A 101 18.89 7.80 -5.91
CA VAL A 101 18.96 7.00 -4.67
C VAL A 101 19.99 5.87 -4.79
N GLY A 102 20.87 5.95 -5.81
CA GLY A 102 21.92 4.98 -6.06
C GLY A 102 21.52 3.84 -6.99
N HIS A 103 22.52 3.02 -7.34
CA HIS A 103 22.36 1.84 -8.22
C HIS A 103 21.73 2.13 -9.60
N GLY A 104 21.83 3.36 -10.07
CA GLY A 104 21.20 3.79 -11.33
C GLY A 104 19.68 3.96 -11.23
N VAL A 105 19.13 3.90 -10.02
CA VAL A 105 17.70 4.09 -9.74
C VAL A 105 17.49 5.54 -9.31
N SER A 106 16.43 6.14 -9.85
CA SER A 106 15.95 7.44 -9.41
C SER A 106 14.47 7.39 -9.18
N ILE A 107 13.99 8.19 -8.24
CA ILE A 107 12.57 8.26 -7.90
C ILE A 107 12.04 9.68 -8.07
N ARG A 108 10.83 9.77 -8.61
CA ARG A 108 10.10 11.03 -8.74
C ARG A 108 9.52 11.41 -7.39
N ILE A 109 9.84 12.61 -6.95
CA ILE A 109 9.24 13.25 -5.79
C ILE A 109 8.15 14.21 -6.26
N VAL A 110 6.95 14.10 -5.69
CA VAL A 110 5.76 14.85 -6.10
C VAL A 110 5.41 15.91 -5.07
N SER A 111 5.58 17.18 -5.46
CA SER A 111 5.29 18.34 -4.62
C SER A 111 3.86 18.83 -4.83
N ASP A 112 2.99 18.75 -3.83
CA ASP A 112 1.66 19.38 -3.88
C ASP A 112 1.79 20.89 -3.62
N LEU A 113 1.88 21.65 -4.71
CA LEU A 113 2.13 23.09 -4.67
C LEU A 113 0.91 23.90 -4.20
N ASP A 114 -0.28 23.31 -4.22
CA ASP A 114 -1.50 23.96 -3.72
C ASP A 114 -1.57 23.94 -2.19
N ARG A 115 -0.78 23.07 -1.52
CA ARG A 115 -0.88 22.82 -0.08
C ARG A 115 0.39 23.11 0.69
N MET A 116 1.54 22.93 0.07
CA MET A 116 2.81 23.10 0.76
C MET A 116 3.12 24.55 1.07
N THR A 117 3.75 24.79 2.23
CA THR A 117 4.32 26.09 2.55
C THR A 117 5.73 26.18 1.96
N ALA A 118 5.86 26.69 0.74
CA ALA A 118 7.15 26.87 0.06
C ALA A 118 7.18 28.09 -0.87
N PRO A 119 8.37 28.53 -1.30
CA PRO A 119 8.52 29.53 -2.36
C PRO A 119 7.86 29.08 -3.67
N SER A 120 7.76 30.02 -4.62
CA SER A 120 7.30 29.71 -5.98
C SER A 120 8.12 28.59 -6.59
N TRP A 121 7.44 27.60 -7.19
CA TRP A 121 8.12 26.53 -7.92
C TRP A 121 8.96 27.08 -9.10
N PRO A 122 10.18 26.59 -9.33
CA PRO A 122 10.87 25.57 -8.54
C PRO A 122 11.59 26.14 -7.32
N TRP A 123 11.37 25.53 -6.15
CA TRP A 123 12.11 25.81 -4.91
C TRP A 123 13.27 24.82 -4.68
N VAL A 124 13.48 23.90 -5.63
CA VAL A 124 14.53 22.88 -5.66
C VAL A 124 15.26 22.95 -7.01
N ALA A 125 16.55 22.66 -7.02
CA ALA A 125 17.40 22.68 -8.20
C ALA A 125 18.16 21.36 -8.38
N LYS A 126 18.59 21.10 -9.63
CA LYS A 126 19.52 20.00 -9.92
C LYS A 126 20.82 20.21 -9.16
N GLY A 127 21.30 19.16 -8.50
CA GLY A 127 22.50 19.15 -7.68
C GLY A 127 22.23 19.30 -6.18
N ASP A 128 21.02 19.72 -5.79
CA ASP A 128 20.64 19.82 -4.38
C ASP A 128 20.65 18.45 -3.70
N GLN A 129 20.98 18.47 -2.40
CA GLN A 129 20.81 17.31 -1.54
C GLN A 129 19.38 17.27 -1.02
N ALA A 130 18.70 16.13 -1.20
CA ALA A 130 17.36 15.88 -0.72
C ALA A 130 17.34 14.77 0.35
N ASP A 131 16.46 14.91 1.32
CA ASP A 131 16.05 13.90 2.30
C ASP A 131 14.52 13.92 2.36
N VAL A 132 13.88 12.81 2.02
CA VAL A 132 12.44 12.72 1.77
C VAL A 132 11.85 11.58 2.55
N LEU A 133 10.89 11.88 3.42
CA LEU A 133 10.01 10.89 4.04
C LEU A 133 8.62 11.05 3.44
N GLY A 134 8.06 9.98 2.88
CA GLY A 134 6.75 10.07 2.28
C GLY A 134 6.12 8.73 1.96
N ARG A 135 5.03 8.81 1.23
CA ARG A 135 4.30 7.70 0.67
C ARG A 135 4.84 7.35 -0.70
N TYR A 136 5.45 6.19 -0.79
CA TYR A 136 5.76 5.56 -2.06
C TYR A 136 4.51 4.87 -2.62
N TYR A 137 4.08 5.31 -3.79
CA TYR A 137 3.07 4.62 -4.59
C TYR A 137 3.73 4.01 -5.83
N TYR A 138 3.23 2.83 -6.22
CA TYR A 138 3.66 2.14 -7.42
C TYR A 138 2.42 1.65 -8.19
N ASP A 139 2.08 2.36 -9.27
CA ASP A 139 1.03 1.92 -10.20
C ASP A 139 1.62 1.07 -11.33
N SER A 140 2.85 1.38 -11.74
CA SER A 140 3.62 0.66 -12.78
C SER A 140 5.08 1.16 -12.81
N PRO A 141 6.00 0.50 -13.53
CA PRO A 141 7.38 0.98 -13.65
C PRO A 141 7.49 2.43 -14.17
N ARG A 142 6.52 2.88 -14.99
CA ARG A 142 6.46 4.24 -15.56
C ARG A 142 5.60 5.22 -14.76
N SER A 143 4.92 4.76 -13.71
CA SER A 143 3.99 5.54 -12.89
C SER A 143 4.18 5.16 -11.43
N GLN A 144 5.24 5.71 -10.86
CA GLN A 144 5.59 5.54 -9.46
C GLN A 144 6.17 6.86 -8.93
N GLY A 145 6.26 6.99 -7.61
CA GLY A 145 6.82 8.18 -6.99
C GLY A 145 6.62 8.21 -5.48
N ILE A 146 7.25 9.19 -4.86
CA ILE A 146 7.03 9.52 -3.46
C ILE A 146 6.28 10.84 -3.41
N ASP A 147 5.07 10.82 -2.88
CA ASP A 147 4.40 12.03 -2.40
C ASP A 147 4.58 12.12 -0.89
N TRP A 148 4.66 13.33 -0.35
CA TRP A 148 4.55 13.51 1.09
C TRP A 148 3.21 14.16 1.36
N THR A 149 2.41 13.51 2.17
CA THR A 149 1.10 14.04 2.53
C THR A 149 1.30 15.08 3.62
N HIS A 150 1.07 16.35 3.32
CA HIS A 150 0.94 17.43 4.31
C HIS A 150 -0.15 17.13 5.37
N HIS A 151 -1.00 16.13 5.12
CA HIS A 151 -2.06 15.68 6.02
C HIS A 151 -1.92 14.19 6.36
N GLY A 152 -0.75 13.80 6.88
CA GLY A 152 -0.54 12.49 7.51
C GLY A 152 -1.39 12.22 8.76
N THR A 153 -2.66 12.58 8.74
CA THR A 153 -3.62 12.45 9.85
C THR A 153 -5.02 12.03 9.36
N GLY A 154 -5.17 11.73 8.07
CA GLY A 154 -6.41 11.18 7.52
C GLY A 154 -6.54 9.69 7.82
N ARG A 155 -7.78 9.19 7.92
CA ARG A 155 -8.07 7.76 8.17
C ARG A 155 -7.43 6.76 7.21
N ASN A 156 -6.88 7.21 6.07
CA ASN A 156 -6.31 6.35 5.04
C ASN A 156 -4.78 6.47 4.92
N TRP A 157 -4.15 7.44 5.60
CA TRP A 157 -2.70 7.61 5.62
C TRP A 157 -2.28 8.37 6.89
N PRO A 158 -1.74 7.69 7.91
CA PRO A 158 -1.52 8.26 9.23
C PRO A 158 -0.10 8.83 9.41
N VAL A 159 0.69 8.91 8.34
CA VAL A 159 2.11 9.28 8.41
C VAL A 159 2.31 10.65 7.79
N GLU A 160 2.77 11.61 8.60
CA GLU A 160 3.19 12.92 8.13
C GLU A 160 4.55 12.80 7.44
N GLY A 161 4.59 13.15 6.16
CA GLY A 161 5.83 13.18 5.38
C GLY A 161 6.46 14.56 5.35
N TYR A 162 7.64 14.65 4.76
CA TYR A 162 8.37 15.89 4.57
C TYR A 162 9.41 15.76 3.44
N VAL A 163 9.91 16.90 2.99
CA VAL A 163 11.11 17.00 2.15
C VAL A 163 12.07 17.99 2.78
N ILE A 164 13.34 17.63 2.93
CA ILE A 164 14.42 18.54 3.29
C ILE A 164 15.31 18.72 2.05
N VAL A 165 15.52 19.96 1.62
CA VAL A 165 16.45 20.32 0.54
C VAL A 165 17.54 21.23 1.08
N ASN A 166 18.80 20.80 0.98
CA ASN A 166 19.96 21.53 1.50
C ASN A 166 19.76 22.04 2.96
N GLY A 167 19.10 21.24 3.80
CA GLY A 167 18.79 21.58 5.19
C GLY A 167 17.50 22.38 5.42
N THR A 168 16.83 22.84 4.37
CA THR A 168 15.52 23.52 4.48
C THR A 168 14.40 22.51 4.42
N ARG A 169 13.58 22.42 5.48
CA ARG A 169 12.45 21.50 5.57
C ARG A 169 11.17 22.12 4.99
N TYR A 170 10.48 21.34 4.17
CA TYR A 170 9.16 21.58 3.63
C TYR A 170 8.25 20.44 4.06
N GLN A 171 7.05 20.77 4.51
CA GLN A 171 5.99 19.82 4.80
C GLN A 171 4.68 20.41 4.34
#